data_AF-A0A1S8D0B7-F1
#
_entry.id   AF-A0A1S8D0B7-F1
#
_cell.length_a   1.000
_cell.length_b   1.000
_cell.length_c   1.000
_cell.angle_alpha   90.00
_cell.angle_beta   90.00
_cell.angle_gamma   90.00
#
_symmetry.space_group_name_H-M   'P 1'
#
loop_
_entity.id
_entity.type
_entity.pdbx_description
1 polymer ?
#
loop_
_entity_poly.entity_id
_entity_poly.type
_entity_poly.pdbx_seq_one_letter_code
_entity_poly.pdbx_strand_id
1 'polypeptide(L)'
;MRKAGQGRRRVPAPHLAGTLLLTWPAFLNGYPILFSDTGAFLHQTLGPLMIWDKPWIYGPLLHLFHQRQSLWPPLLAQGLMLSWLLWLTARALGLAT
;
A
#
# COMPACT_ATOMS: atom_id res chain seq x y z
N MET A 1 -19.00 11.30 34.95
CA MET A 1 -18.13 10.10 35.04
C MET A 1 -18.15 9.36 33.72
N ARG A 2 -17.16 9.56 32.84
CA ARG A 2 -16.98 8.79 31.60
C ARG A 2 -16.39 7.43 31.97
N LYS A 3 -17.07 6.33 31.63
CA LYS A 3 -16.53 4.99 31.87
C LYS A 3 -15.21 4.82 31.12
N ALA A 4 -14.14 4.71 31.91
CA ALA A 4 -12.88 4.13 31.51
C ALA A 4 -13.12 2.68 31.08
N GLY A 5 -12.50 2.26 29.98
CA GLY A 5 -12.50 0.85 29.55
C GLY A 5 -12.74 0.64 28.07
N GLN A 6 -11.98 1.28 27.18
CA GLN A 6 -11.90 0.85 25.78
C GLN A 6 -10.47 0.47 25.41
N GLY A 7 -9.93 -0.48 26.16
CA GLY A 7 -8.77 -1.24 25.75
C GLY A 7 -9.19 -2.32 24.76
N ARG A 8 -9.37 -1.99 23.47
CA ARG A 8 -9.39 -3.02 22.42
C ARG A 8 -8.09 -2.93 21.64
N ARG A 9 -7.13 -3.72 22.11
CA ARG A 9 -5.83 -3.93 21.47
C ARG A 9 -6.04 -4.53 20.08
N ARG A 10 -5.40 -3.87 19.10
CA ARG A 10 -4.90 -4.33 17.79
C ARG A 10 -5.72 -5.43 17.11
N VAL A 11 -6.41 -5.07 16.02
CA VAL A 11 -6.85 -6.06 15.03
C VAL A 11 -6.03 -5.86 13.76
N PRO A 12 -4.82 -6.45 13.65
CA PRO A 12 -4.08 -6.46 12.38
C PRO A 12 -4.77 -7.35 11.33
N ALA A 13 -5.51 -8.38 11.78
CA ALA A 13 -6.15 -9.39 10.93
C ALA A 13 -7.08 -8.86 9.81
N PRO A 14 -8.02 -7.91 10.06
CA PRO A 14 -8.89 -7.39 9.00
C PRO A 14 -8.11 -6.62 7.93
N HIS A 15 -7.02 -5.95 8.29
CA HIS A 15 -6.20 -5.21 7.32
C HIS A 15 -5.42 -6.16 6.41
N LEU A 16 -4.96 -7.29 6.92
CA LEU A 16 -4.33 -8.34 6.12
C LEU A 16 -5.34 -8.96 5.13
N ALA A 17 -6.55 -9.27 5.60
CA ALA A 17 -7.62 -9.77 4.74
C ALA A 17 -7.98 -8.76 3.65
N GLY A 18 -8.12 -7.47 4.01
CA GLY A 18 -8.37 -6.40 3.05
C GLY A 18 -7.21 -6.21 2.05
N THR A 19 -5.96 -6.36 2.49
CA THR A 19 -4.79 -6.32 1.61
C THR A 19 -4.87 -7.43 0.55
N LEU A 20 -5.11 -8.68 0.98
CA LEU A 20 -5.23 -9.81 0.06
C LEU A 20 -6.40 -9.65 -0.91
N LEU A 21 -7.54 -9.15 -0.41
CA LEU A 21 -8.70 -8.84 -1.25
C LEU A 21 -8.38 -7.73 -2.28
N LEU A 22 -7.65 -6.67 -1.92
CA LEU A 22 -7.33 -5.57 -2.84
C LEU A 22 -6.27 -5.95 -3.87
N THR A 23 -5.41 -6.92 -3.55
CA THR A 23 -4.28 -7.35 -4.40
C THR A 23 -4.54 -8.68 -5.12
N TRP A 24 -5.73 -9.26 -4.96
CA TRP A 24 -6.12 -10.54 -5.55
C TRP A 24 -5.83 -10.69 -7.05
N PRO A 25 -5.98 -9.66 -7.93
CA PRO A 25 -5.78 -9.86 -9.36
C PRO A 25 -4.31 -10.11 -9.68
N ALA A 26 -3.37 -9.58 -8.88
CA ALA A 26 -1.94 -9.85 -9.05
C ALA A 26 -1.59 -11.32 -8.77
N PHE A 27 -2.27 -11.96 -7.82
CA PHE A 27 -2.09 -13.38 -7.54
C PHE A 27 -2.63 -14.25 -8.69
N LEU A 28 -3.78 -13.90 -9.27
CA LEU A 28 -4.27 -14.56 -10.48
C LEU A 28 -3.35 -14.34 -11.68
N ASN A 29 -2.74 -13.16 -11.78
CA ASN A 29 -1.77 -12.82 -12.83
C ASN A 29 -0.40 -13.51 -12.63
N GLY A 30 -0.12 -14.06 -11.44
CA GLY A 30 1.20 -14.62 -11.08
C GLY A 30 2.31 -13.57 -10.90
N TYR A 31 2.00 -12.28 -11.05
CA TYR A 31 2.93 -11.17 -10.92
C TYR A 31 2.20 -9.84 -10.63
N PRO A 32 2.79 -8.87 -9.92
CA PRO A 32 2.20 -7.54 -9.75
C PRO A 32 1.85 -6.89 -11.09
N ILE A 33 0.62 -6.37 -11.19
CA ILE A 33 0.17 -5.70 -12.41
C ILE A 33 0.90 -4.36 -12.53
N LEU A 34 1.65 -4.18 -13.61
CA LEU A 34 2.44 -2.98 -13.87
C LEU A 34 1.77 -2.12 -14.94
N PHE A 35 1.90 -0.80 -14.77
CA PHE A 35 1.53 0.19 -15.78
C PHE A 35 2.79 0.83 -16.37
N SER A 36 2.65 1.54 -17.49
CA SER A 36 3.77 2.27 -18.11
C SER A 36 4.49 3.18 -17.11
N ASP A 37 3.73 3.83 -16.23
CA ASP A 37 4.26 4.72 -15.22
C ASP A 37 5.05 4.00 -14.13
N THR A 38 4.75 2.73 -13.84
CA THR A 38 5.52 1.95 -12.86
C THR A 38 6.97 1.82 -13.31
N GLY A 39 7.22 1.57 -14.60
CA GLY A 39 8.57 1.53 -15.16
C GLY A 39 9.29 2.87 -15.04
N ALA A 40 8.58 3.97 -15.30
CA ALA A 40 9.12 5.33 -15.16
C ALA A 40 9.54 5.65 -13.72
N PHE A 41 8.72 5.31 -12.72
CA PHE A 41 9.06 5.51 -11.31
C PHE A 41 10.24 4.66 -10.83
N LEU A 42 10.35 3.42 -11.31
CA LEU A 42 11.51 2.57 -11.04
C LEU A 42 12.79 3.17 -11.66
N HIS A 43 12.71 3.63 -12.91
CA HIS A 43 13.84 4.27 -13.58
C HIS A 43 14.29 5.55 -12.86
N GLN A 44 13.35 6.38 -12.42
CA GLN A 44 13.61 7.63 -11.71
C GLN A 44 14.37 7.45 -10.39
N THR A 45 14.35 6.25 -9.80
CA THR A 45 15.10 5.95 -8.55
C THR A 45 16.39 5.16 -8.79
N LEU A 46 16.47 4.41 -9.88
CA LEU A 46 17.62 3.57 -10.20
C LEU A 46 18.62 4.24 -11.16
N GLY A 47 18.17 5.25 -11.89
CA GLY A 47 18.97 6.00 -12.86
C GLY A 47 19.08 7.48 -12.48
N PRO A 48 19.97 8.24 -13.17
CA PRO A 48 20.19 9.65 -12.90
C PRO A 48 19.09 10.57 -13.45
N LEU A 49 18.15 10.02 -14.23
CA LEU A 49 17.14 10.79 -14.94
C LEU A 49 15.90 11.03 -14.06
N MET A 50 15.71 12.29 -13.66
CA MET A 50 14.44 12.77 -13.13
C MET A 50 13.42 12.89 -14.26
N ILE A 51 12.26 12.26 -14.08
CA ILE A 51 11.12 12.36 -15.01
C ILE A 51 10.23 13.49 -14.48
N TRP A 52 10.30 14.66 -15.14
CA TRP A 52 9.76 15.93 -14.62
C TRP A 52 8.24 15.96 -14.49
N ASP A 53 7.52 15.19 -15.29
CA ASP A 53 6.07 15.01 -15.24
C ASP A 53 5.61 14.04 -14.13
N LYS A 54 6.56 13.44 -13.38
CA LYS A 54 6.27 12.44 -12.37
C LYS A 54 6.63 12.88 -10.94
N PRO A 55 5.80 12.55 -9.94
CA PRO A 55 6.11 12.80 -8.54
C PRO A 55 7.44 12.15 -8.13
N TRP A 56 8.35 12.96 -7.61
CA TRP A 56 9.69 12.53 -7.20
C TRP A 56 9.70 11.56 -6.00
N ILE A 57 8.63 11.52 -5.21
CA ILE A 57 8.54 10.73 -3.99
C ILE A 57 8.19 9.25 -4.22
N TYR A 58 7.51 8.95 -5.33
CA TYR A 58 6.91 7.62 -5.53
C TYR A 58 7.97 6.55 -5.83
N GLY A 59 8.98 6.88 -6.63
CA GLY A 59 10.10 5.99 -6.90
C GLY A 59 10.88 5.58 -5.62
N PRO A 60 11.33 6.54 -4.78
CA PRO A 60 11.95 6.23 -3.49
C PRO A 60 11.08 5.37 -2.57
N LEU A 61 9.76 5.62 -2.55
CA LEU A 61 8.82 4.79 -1.79
C LEU A 61 8.80 3.35 -2.33
N LEU A 62 8.75 3.15 -3.64
CA LEU A 62 8.86 1.82 -4.23
C LEU A 62 10.19 1.18 -3.83
N HIS A 63 11.30 1.92 -3.91
CA HIS A 63 12.65 1.41 -3.64
C HIS A 63 12.82 0.88 -2.22
N LEU A 64 12.22 1.57 -1.23
CA LEU A 64 12.19 1.14 0.17
C LEU A 64 11.68 -0.31 0.32
N PHE A 65 10.68 -0.70 -0.46
CA PHE A 65 10.07 -2.03 -0.38
C PHE A 65 10.63 -3.01 -1.40
N HIS A 66 10.91 -2.58 -2.63
CA HIS A 66 11.28 -3.50 -3.70
C HIS A 66 12.75 -3.94 -3.65
N GLN A 67 13.63 -3.09 -3.10
CA GLN A 67 15.07 -3.36 -2.88
C GLN A 67 15.81 -4.00 -4.07
N ARG A 68 15.36 -3.70 -5.29
CA ARG A 68 15.80 -4.30 -6.57
C ARG A 68 15.64 -5.82 -6.69
N GLN A 69 14.83 -6.44 -5.84
CA GLN A 69 14.63 -7.89 -5.80
C GLN A 69 13.23 -8.30 -6.26
N SER A 70 12.18 -7.62 -5.81
CA SER A 70 10.79 -8.03 -6.07
C SER A 70 9.82 -6.87 -5.99
N LEU A 71 8.79 -6.86 -6.84
CA LEU A 71 7.69 -5.90 -6.79
C LEU A 71 6.50 -6.38 -5.94
N TRP A 72 6.58 -7.57 -5.35
CA TRP A 72 5.56 -8.05 -4.42
C TRP A 72 5.50 -7.24 -3.11
N PRO A 73 6.63 -6.94 -2.43
CA PRO A 73 6.60 -6.12 -1.23
C PRO A 73 5.95 -4.73 -1.40
N PRO A 74 6.26 -3.91 -2.42
CA PRO A 74 5.60 -2.61 -2.59
C PRO A 74 4.10 -2.78 -2.88
N LEU A 75 3.68 -3.79 -3.65
CA LEU A 75 2.27 -4.08 -3.89
C LEU A 75 1.52 -4.36 -2.58
N LEU A 76 2.06 -5.24 -1.74
CA LEU A 76 1.45 -5.60 -0.46
C LEU A 76 1.43 -4.43 0.52
N ALA A 77 2.50 -3.63 0.55
CA ALA A 77 2.55 -2.42 1.38
C ALA A 77 1.48 -1.40 0.98
N GLN A 78 1.29 -1.18 -0.33
CA GLN A 78 0.24 -0.30 -0.85
C GLN A 78 -1.16 -0.84 -0.56
N GLY A 79 -1.39 -2.15 -0.74
CA GLY A 79 -2.66 -2.80 -0.40
C GLY A 79 -2.99 -2.68 1.10
N LEU A 80 -1.99 -2.82 1.97
CA LEU A 80 -2.15 -2.64 3.41
C LEU A 80 -2.47 -1.20 3.77
N MET A 81 -1.75 -0.25 3.18
CA MET A 81 -1.99 1.19 3.39
C MET A 81 -3.41 1.57 2.96
N LEU A 82 -3.87 1.09 1.81
CA LEU A 82 -5.23 1.34 1.32
C LEU A 82 -6.27 0.65 2.21
N SER A 83 -6.07 -0.60 2.59
CA SER A 83 -6.97 -1.32 3.51
C SER A 83 -7.12 -0.60 4.85
N TRP A 84 -6.01 -0.08 5.39
CA TRP A 84 -6.01 0.71 6.61
C TRP A 84 -6.71 2.06 6.42
N LEU A 85 -6.46 2.75 5.31
CA LEU A 85 -7.11 4.03 4.99
C LEU A 85 -8.62 3.86 4.86
N LEU A 86 -9.10 2.81 4.19
CA LEU A 86 -10.53 2.51 4.07
C LEU A 86 -11.17 2.25 5.44
N TRP A 87 -10.47 1.57 6.34
CA TRP A 87 -10.94 1.39 7.72
C TRP A 87 -11.00 2.73 8.47
N LEU A 88 -9.99 3.60 8.33
CA LEU A 88 -10.04 4.95 8.91
C LEU A 88 -11.21 5.76 8.35
N THR A 89 -11.47 5.70 7.05
CA THR A 89 -12.62 6.34 6.40
C THR A 89 -13.92 5.79 6.97
N ALA A 90 -14.06 4.47 7.08
CA ALA A 90 -15.24 3.84 7.67
C ALA A 90 -15.46 4.30 9.13
N ARG A 91 -14.39 4.44 9.92
CA ARG A 91 -14.48 4.96 11.30
C ARG A 91 -14.88 6.42 11.36
N ALA A 92 -14.32 7.25 10.50
CA ALA A 92 -14.68 8.67 10.40
C ALA A 92 -16.16 8.86 10.01
N LEU A 93 -16.72 7.92 9.26
CA LEU A 93 -18.13 7.88 8.86
C LEU A 93 -19.04 7.15 9.86
N GLY A 94 -18.51 6.60 10.96
CA GLY A 94 -19.29 5.84 11.95
C GLY A 94 -19.69 4.42 11.50
N LEU A 95 -19.10 3.90 10.42
CA LEU A 95 -19.35 2.57 9.86
C LEU A 95 -18.45 1.48 10.47
N ALA A 96 -17.41 1.88 11.20
CA ALA A 96 -16.48 0.98 11.89
C ALA A 96 -16.14 1.53 13.28
N THR A 97 -15.70 0.65 14.18
CA THR A 97 -15.36 0.97 15.59
C THR A 97 -13.86 1.11 15.81
#